data_AF-A0A534BLR1-F1
#
_entry.id   AF-A0A534BLR1-F1
#
_cell.length_a   1.000
_cell.length_b   1.000
_cell.length_c   1.000
_cell.angle_alpha   90.00
_cell.angle_beta   90.00
_cell.angle_gamma   90.00
#
_symmetry.space_group_name_H-M   'P 1'
#
loop_
_entity.id
_entity.type
_entity.pdbx_description
1 polymer ?
#
loop_
_entity_poly.entity_id
_entity_poly.type
_entity_poly.pdbx_seq_one_letter_code
_entity_poly.pdbx_strand_id
1 'polypeptide(L)'
;FRLTAADKTDLTPGAEIKADLFKEGEIVDVTGTTIGKGFAGTMKRHNFAGGYASHGNSLSHRAPGSIGQRQTPGRVFKGRRMSGHMGVQRRTTENLRVVQVDLERNLLLIRGAVPGAPGGQVIVRPSLKAARRATRKITTPAKSGGAPKQAAKAAPAKAAPAKAAPAKDAPKKLKLVNGSGALQVSEAAFGHKFNEPLVHQVLTAYRAAGRAGTKAQKSRAEVSGGGRKPYAQKGTGQARAGSNRSPLWIGGGKTFAAKPRDFTQKVNRKMYRGAIRSMLSELARTERLLVTDGIKLEAPKTKLLAQQLKAWELPSVLIVVEASDEKLALAARNLPHVEVIEVPALNPLSLAAYDKVLMTVGAVKLIEERLQ
;
A
#
# COMPACT_ATOMS: atom_id res chain seq x y z
N PHE A 1 -9.76 -15.20 -23.12
CA PHE A 1 -9.65 -14.25 -24.26
C PHE A 1 -10.23 -12.91 -23.82
N ARG A 2 -9.80 -11.77 -24.40
CA ARG A 2 -10.39 -10.45 -24.10
C ARG A 2 -11.06 -9.96 -25.37
N LEU A 3 -12.38 -9.85 -25.36
CA LEU A 3 -13.15 -9.24 -26.44
C LEU A 3 -13.03 -7.72 -26.32
N THR A 4 -12.79 -7.02 -27.42
CA THR A 4 -12.94 -5.57 -27.42
C THR A 4 -14.43 -5.22 -27.48
N ALA A 5 -14.82 -3.98 -27.16
CA ALA A 5 -16.23 -3.60 -27.12
C ALA A 5 -16.94 -3.75 -28.48
N ALA A 6 -16.18 -3.73 -29.58
CA ALA A 6 -16.69 -3.92 -30.94
C ALA A 6 -16.99 -5.39 -31.27
N ASP A 7 -16.29 -6.35 -30.65
CA ASP A 7 -16.40 -7.79 -30.99
C ASP A 7 -17.48 -8.51 -30.16
N LYS A 8 -18.21 -7.79 -29.31
CA LYS A 8 -19.18 -8.37 -28.35
C LYS A 8 -20.59 -8.52 -28.91
N THR A 9 -20.92 -7.86 -30.01
CA THR A 9 -22.31 -7.80 -30.51
C THR A 9 -22.76 -9.10 -31.17
N ASP A 10 -21.83 -9.94 -31.62
CA ASP A 10 -22.13 -11.03 -32.55
C ASP A 10 -22.02 -12.44 -31.91
N LEU A 11 -21.80 -12.52 -30.60
CA LEU A 11 -21.58 -13.79 -29.90
C LEU A 11 -22.67 -14.07 -28.85
N THR A 12 -23.41 -15.16 -29.03
CA THR A 12 -24.38 -15.66 -28.04
C THR A 12 -23.69 -16.39 -26.89
N PRO A 13 -24.19 -16.29 -25.64
CA PRO A 13 -23.65 -17.04 -24.51
C PRO A 13 -23.71 -18.55 -24.75
N GLY A 14 -22.56 -19.23 -24.70
CA GLY A 14 -22.46 -20.67 -24.95
C GLY A 14 -21.93 -21.05 -26.34
N ALA A 15 -21.68 -20.09 -27.24
CA ALA A 15 -21.05 -20.35 -28.52
C ALA A 15 -19.60 -20.85 -28.37
N GLU A 16 -19.24 -21.89 -29.13
CA GLU A 16 -17.86 -22.37 -29.24
C GLU A 16 -17.05 -21.48 -30.19
N ILE A 17 -15.88 -21.02 -29.72
CA ILE A 17 -14.96 -20.20 -30.52
C ILE A 17 -13.96 -21.15 -31.18
N LYS A 18 -14.10 -21.35 -32.50
CA LYS A 18 -13.21 -22.18 -33.32
C LYS A 18 -11.98 -21.41 -33.80
N ALA A 19 -11.05 -22.13 -34.44
CA ALA A 19 -9.82 -21.56 -34.99
C ALA A 19 -10.02 -20.64 -36.22
N ASP A 20 -11.26 -20.47 -36.70
CA ASP A 20 -11.68 -19.62 -37.84
C ASP A 20 -11.24 -18.15 -37.74
N LEU A 21 -10.89 -17.69 -36.53
CA LEU A 21 -10.45 -16.32 -36.27
C LEU A 21 -9.09 -15.97 -36.90
N PHE A 22 -8.30 -16.97 -37.33
CA PHE A 22 -6.95 -16.76 -37.87
C PHE A 22 -6.88 -17.18 -39.34
N LYS A 23 -6.10 -16.43 -40.13
CA LYS A 23 -5.85 -16.76 -41.55
C LYS A 23 -4.46 -17.38 -41.74
N GLU A 24 -4.33 -18.24 -42.75
CA GLU A 24 -3.04 -18.78 -43.14
C GLU A 24 -2.10 -17.65 -43.59
N GLY A 25 -0.85 -17.69 -43.12
CA GLY A 25 0.16 -16.66 -43.38
C GLY A 25 0.11 -15.45 -42.44
N GLU A 26 -0.87 -15.35 -41.53
CA GLU A 26 -0.96 -14.27 -40.55
C GLU A 26 0.22 -14.30 -39.56
N ILE A 27 0.65 -13.11 -39.13
CA ILE A 27 1.71 -12.95 -38.12
C ILE A 27 1.08 -12.73 -36.75
N VAL A 28 1.39 -13.61 -35.81
CA VAL A 28 0.83 -13.64 -34.45
C VAL A 28 1.91 -13.53 -33.37
N ASP A 29 1.52 -13.01 -32.21
CA ASP A 29 2.32 -12.98 -31.00
C ASP A 29 1.75 -14.00 -30.00
N VAL A 30 2.57 -14.94 -29.54
CA VAL A 30 2.16 -16.03 -28.64
C VAL A 30 2.70 -15.77 -27.24
N THR A 31 1.79 -15.66 -26.27
CA THR A 31 2.13 -15.45 -24.85
C THR A 31 1.88 -16.72 -24.05
N GLY A 32 2.85 -17.13 -23.25
CA GLY A 32 2.73 -18.31 -22.40
C GLY A 32 3.65 -18.25 -21.19
N THR A 33 3.50 -19.21 -20.30
CA THR A 33 4.38 -19.37 -19.13
C THR A 33 5.56 -20.23 -19.52
N THR A 34 6.78 -19.68 -19.51
CA THR A 34 8.00 -20.43 -19.90
C THR A 34 8.28 -21.59 -18.95
N ILE A 35 8.86 -22.67 -19.48
CA ILE A 35 9.34 -23.82 -18.69
C ILE A 35 10.28 -23.37 -17.57
N GLY A 36 9.99 -23.81 -16.34
CA GLY A 36 10.85 -23.56 -15.18
C GLY A 36 12.15 -24.35 -15.25
N LYS A 37 13.29 -23.67 -15.12
CA LYS A 37 14.63 -24.29 -15.06
C LYS A 37 15.29 -24.15 -13.67
N GLY A 38 14.52 -23.73 -12.66
CA GLY A 38 14.97 -23.58 -11.28
C GLY A 38 15.99 -22.45 -11.08
N PHE A 39 16.88 -22.61 -10.10
CA PHE A 39 17.96 -21.67 -9.84
C PHE A 39 19.11 -21.90 -10.85
N ALA A 40 19.36 -20.92 -11.72
CA ALA A 40 20.39 -20.99 -12.74
C ALA A 40 21.57 -20.05 -12.41
N GLY A 41 22.79 -20.52 -12.68
CA GLY A 41 24.00 -19.70 -12.65
C GLY A 41 23.97 -18.57 -13.68
N THR A 42 24.79 -17.54 -13.48
CA THR A 42 24.78 -16.30 -14.28
C THR A 42 24.96 -16.57 -15.78
N MET A 43 25.85 -17.49 -16.16
CA MET A 43 26.04 -17.87 -17.57
C MET A 43 24.78 -18.45 -18.20
N LYS A 44 24.20 -19.50 -17.61
CA LYS A 44 23.00 -20.17 -18.13
C LYS A 44 21.79 -19.24 -18.14
N ARG A 45 21.67 -18.34 -17.16
CA ARG A 45 20.52 -17.43 -17.01
C ARG A 45 20.55 -16.29 -18.04
N HIS A 46 21.72 -15.74 -18.34
CA HIS A 46 21.88 -14.54 -19.18
C HIS A 46 22.57 -14.82 -20.52
N ASN A 47 22.80 -16.08 -20.87
CA ASN A 47 23.53 -16.53 -22.06
C ASN A 47 24.91 -15.86 -22.19
N PHE A 48 25.64 -15.73 -21.08
CA PHE A 48 27.00 -15.18 -21.08
C PHE A 48 28.04 -16.23 -21.45
N ALA A 49 29.08 -15.79 -22.17
CA ALA A 49 30.28 -16.59 -22.42
C ALA A 49 31.04 -16.86 -21.11
N GLY A 50 31.73 -18.00 -21.06
CA GLY A 50 32.58 -18.38 -19.92
C GLY A 50 33.98 -17.77 -20.05
N GLY A 51 34.75 -17.84 -18.96
CA GLY A 51 36.19 -17.55 -19.03
C GLY A 51 36.95 -18.65 -19.78
N TYR A 52 38.21 -18.36 -20.15
CA TYR A 52 39.11 -19.35 -20.75
C TYR A 52 39.27 -20.58 -19.86
N ALA A 53 39.26 -21.76 -20.48
CA ALA A 53 39.37 -23.06 -19.82
C ALA A 53 40.82 -23.60 -19.78
N SER A 54 41.80 -22.86 -20.30
CA SER A 54 43.22 -23.23 -20.29
C SER A 54 43.95 -22.73 -19.03
N HIS A 55 45.11 -23.35 -18.73
CA HIS A 55 46.10 -22.98 -17.71
C HIS A 55 45.56 -22.52 -16.35
N GLY A 56 45.47 -23.44 -15.38
CA GLY A 56 45.26 -23.11 -13.95
C GLY A 56 43.85 -22.68 -13.55
N ASN A 57 42.91 -22.51 -14.49
CA ASN A 57 41.52 -22.17 -14.20
C ASN A 57 40.61 -23.41 -14.05
N SER A 58 40.75 -24.14 -12.94
CA SER A 58 39.98 -25.36 -12.69
C SER A 58 38.54 -25.13 -12.20
N LEU A 59 38.24 -23.96 -11.60
CA LEU A 59 36.99 -23.76 -10.84
C LEU A 59 36.22 -22.46 -11.15
N SER A 60 36.84 -21.44 -11.75
CA SER A 60 36.22 -20.11 -11.89
C SER A 60 35.74 -19.78 -13.30
N HIS A 61 35.92 -20.68 -14.28
CA HIS A 61 35.45 -20.51 -15.66
C HIS A 61 33.92 -20.26 -15.78
N ARG A 62 33.14 -20.61 -14.75
CA ARG A 62 31.68 -20.37 -14.66
C ARG A 62 31.25 -19.36 -13.60
N ALA A 63 32.21 -18.74 -12.91
CA ALA A 63 31.90 -17.77 -11.88
C ALA A 63 31.33 -16.48 -12.51
N PRO A 64 30.36 -15.81 -11.87
CA PRO A 64 30.10 -14.42 -12.21
C PRO A 64 31.41 -13.64 -11.96
N GLY A 65 31.84 -12.85 -12.94
CA GLY A 65 32.95 -11.91 -12.77
C GLY A 65 32.64 -10.88 -11.67
N SER A 66 33.47 -9.83 -11.58
CA SER A 66 33.31 -8.86 -10.48
C SER A 66 31.88 -8.30 -10.36
N ILE A 67 31.34 -8.38 -9.13
CA ILE A 67 29.99 -7.95 -8.75
C ILE A 67 29.97 -6.53 -8.16
N GLY A 68 31.14 -5.92 -7.93
CA GLY A 68 31.30 -4.59 -7.32
C GLY A 68 32.69 -4.01 -7.57
N GLN A 69 32.91 -2.74 -7.18
CA GLN A 69 34.15 -2.01 -7.47
C GLN A 69 35.20 -2.07 -6.34
N ARG A 70 34.87 -2.61 -5.16
CA ARG A 70 35.79 -2.78 -4.03
C ARG A 70 35.28 -3.82 -3.02
N GLN A 71 36.16 -4.32 -2.15
CA GLN A 71 35.80 -5.24 -1.06
C GLN A 71 34.93 -4.57 0.01
N THR A 72 35.21 -3.33 0.42
CA THR A 72 34.42 -2.63 1.47
C THR A 72 34.35 -1.11 1.26
N PRO A 73 33.17 -0.48 1.45
CA PRO A 73 31.83 -1.04 1.34
C PRO A 73 31.50 -1.29 -0.14
N GLY A 74 31.49 -2.56 -0.53
CA GLY A 74 31.05 -3.01 -1.86
C GLY A 74 29.55 -3.25 -1.87
N ARG A 75 28.80 -2.53 -2.70
CA ARG A 75 27.37 -2.79 -2.95
C ARG A 75 27.22 -3.30 -4.38
N VAL A 76 26.33 -4.28 -4.56
CA VAL A 76 25.95 -4.75 -5.91
C VAL A 76 25.03 -3.72 -6.54
N PHE A 77 25.36 -3.25 -7.75
CA PHE A 77 24.54 -2.29 -8.48
C PHE A 77 23.14 -2.84 -8.77
N LYS A 78 22.12 -1.99 -8.59
CA LYS A 78 20.74 -2.31 -8.95
C LYS A 78 20.66 -2.63 -10.45
N GLY A 79 20.07 -3.77 -10.80
CA GLY A 79 19.98 -4.24 -12.19
C GLY A 79 21.18 -5.06 -12.68
N ARG A 80 22.20 -5.30 -11.83
CA ARG A 80 23.29 -6.22 -12.18
C ARG A 80 22.73 -7.62 -12.45
N ARG A 81 23.11 -8.19 -13.60
CA ARG A 81 22.71 -9.54 -14.01
C ARG A 81 23.41 -10.58 -13.15
N MET A 82 22.66 -11.18 -12.24
CA MET A 82 23.14 -12.18 -11.27
C MET A 82 22.57 -13.57 -11.54
N SER A 83 23.14 -14.59 -10.91
CA SER A 83 22.50 -15.90 -10.79
C SER A 83 21.14 -15.77 -10.10
N GLY A 84 20.24 -16.72 -10.36
CA GLY A 84 18.89 -16.65 -9.83
C GLY A 84 17.91 -17.52 -10.60
N HIS A 85 16.64 -17.35 -10.28
CA HIS A 85 15.57 -18.12 -10.91
C HIS A 85 15.49 -17.86 -12.42
N MET A 86 15.35 -18.94 -13.19
CA MET A 86 15.19 -18.94 -14.65
C MET A 86 13.93 -19.70 -15.04
N GLY A 87 13.08 -19.07 -15.87
CA GLY A 87 11.79 -19.64 -16.29
C GLY A 87 10.64 -19.27 -15.35
N VAL A 88 9.47 -19.91 -15.56
CA VAL A 88 8.19 -19.62 -14.86
C VAL A 88 7.81 -18.14 -14.92
N GLN A 89 8.23 -17.45 -15.97
CA GLN A 89 7.82 -16.08 -16.26
C GLN A 89 6.89 -16.10 -17.46
N ARG A 90 5.90 -15.23 -17.45
CA ARG A 90 5.07 -14.98 -18.62
C ARG A 90 5.91 -14.25 -19.66
N ARG A 91 6.12 -14.89 -20.80
CA ARG A 91 6.87 -14.32 -21.94
C ARG A 91 6.02 -14.36 -23.20
N THR A 92 6.24 -13.38 -24.05
CA THR A 92 5.63 -13.30 -25.38
C THR A 92 6.72 -13.56 -26.41
N THR A 93 6.52 -14.57 -27.25
CA THR A 93 7.31 -14.73 -28.48
C THR A 93 6.55 -13.99 -29.58
N GLU A 94 7.19 -12.99 -30.15
CA GLU A 94 6.59 -12.10 -31.15
C GLU A 94 6.94 -12.53 -32.58
N ASN A 95 6.11 -12.11 -33.54
CA ASN A 95 6.31 -12.32 -34.98
C ASN A 95 6.36 -13.79 -35.43
N LEU A 96 5.54 -14.65 -34.83
CA LEU A 96 5.40 -16.04 -35.28
C LEU A 96 4.43 -16.11 -36.47
N ARG A 97 4.69 -17.00 -37.43
CA ARG A 97 3.82 -17.16 -38.62
C ARG A 97 2.87 -18.33 -38.42
N VAL A 98 1.59 -18.11 -38.71
CA VAL A 98 0.59 -19.18 -38.86
C VAL A 98 0.84 -19.86 -40.20
N VAL A 99 1.12 -21.17 -40.16
CA VAL A 99 1.40 -21.97 -41.36
C VAL A 99 0.12 -22.55 -41.93
N GLN A 100 -0.73 -23.10 -41.06
CA GLN A 100 -1.94 -23.80 -41.45
C GLN A 100 -2.98 -23.69 -40.33
N VAL A 101 -4.24 -23.60 -40.72
CA VAL A 101 -5.39 -23.66 -39.81
C VAL A 101 -6.22 -24.89 -40.19
N ASP A 102 -6.29 -25.86 -39.28
CA ASP A 102 -7.09 -27.08 -39.47
C ASP A 102 -8.38 -26.95 -38.67
N LEU A 103 -9.49 -26.74 -39.38
CA LEU A 103 -10.81 -26.52 -38.80
C LEU A 103 -11.50 -27.82 -38.36
N GLU A 104 -11.18 -28.94 -39.01
CA GLU A 104 -11.75 -30.24 -38.64
C GLU A 104 -11.26 -30.69 -37.26
N ARG A 105 -10.00 -30.38 -36.96
CA ARG A 105 -9.36 -30.74 -35.68
C ARG A 105 -9.24 -29.58 -34.70
N ASN A 106 -9.68 -28.37 -35.08
CA ASN A 106 -9.49 -27.12 -34.33
C ASN A 106 -8.02 -26.88 -33.92
N LEU A 107 -7.07 -27.13 -34.84
CA LEU A 107 -5.64 -26.98 -34.61
C LEU A 107 -5.08 -25.76 -35.34
N LEU A 108 -4.18 -25.05 -34.66
CA LEU A 108 -3.45 -23.91 -35.21
C LEU A 108 -1.96 -24.24 -35.30
N LEU A 109 -1.42 -24.34 -36.51
CA LEU A 109 0.00 -24.64 -36.72
C LEU A 109 0.80 -23.33 -36.79
N ILE A 110 1.65 -23.12 -35.79
CA ILE A 110 2.50 -21.91 -35.68
C ILE A 110 3.97 -22.30 -35.86
N ARG A 111 4.66 -21.65 -36.81
CA ARG A 111 6.09 -21.83 -37.02
C ARG A 111 6.89 -21.00 -36.00
N GLY A 112 7.56 -21.69 -35.08
CA GLY A 112 8.58 -21.12 -34.19
C GLY A 112 8.48 -21.59 -32.75
N ALA A 113 9.16 -20.88 -31.85
CA ALA A 113 9.24 -21.25 -30.44
C ALA A 113 8.02 -20.78 -29.64
N VAL A 114 7.11 -21.71 -29.32
CA VAL A 114 5.98 -21.46 -28.42
C VAL A 114 6.44 -21.51 -26.95
N PRO A 115 6.20 -20.46 -26.14
CA PRO A 115 6.62 -20.43 -24.75
C PRO A 115 5.74 -21.34 -23.88
N GLY A 116 6.30 -22.45 -23.40
CA GLY A 116 5.59 -23.35 -22.48
C GLY A 116 6.08 -24.79 -22.56
N ALA A 117 5.59 -25.63 -21.67
CA ALA A 117 5.67 -27.08 -21.80
C ALA A 117 4.49 -27.59 -22.65
N PRO A 118 4.58 -28.78 -23.27
CA PRO A 118 3.44 -29.43 -23.91
C PRO A 118 2.24 -29.52 -22.96
N GLY A 119 1.04 -29.22 -23.46
CA GLY A 119 -0.21 -29.17 -22.65
C GLY A 119 -0.41 -27.87 -21.84
N GLY A 120 0.51 -26.90 -21.94
CA GLY A 120 0.36 -25.59 -21.29
C GLY A 120 -0.64 -24.67 -22.01
N GLN A 121 -1.35 -23.84 -21.24
CA GLN A 121 -2.22 -22.81 -21.81
C GLN A 121 -1.40 -21.66 -22.41
N VAL A 122 -1.76 -21.26 -23.63
CA VAL A 122 -1.14 -20.14 -24.36
C VAL A 122 -2.20 -19.15 -24.83
N ILE A 123 -1.78 -17.90 -25.02
CA ILE A 123 -2.62 -16.83 -25.53
C ILE A 123 -2.03 -16.34 -26.84
N VAL A 124 -2.77 -16.56 -27.93
CA VAL A 124 -2.43 -16.09 -29.27
C VAL A 124 -3.11 -14.75 -29.52
N ARG A 125 -2.39 -13.80 -30.11
CA ARG A 125 -2.91 -12.48 -30.50
C ARG A 125 -2.36 -12.10 -31.88
N PRO A 126 -3.09 -11.29 -32.67
CA PRO A 126 -2.50 -10.65 -33.85
C PRO A 126 -1.25 -9.84 -33.49
N SER A 127 -0.24 -9.84 -34.36
CA SER A 127 1.05 -9.22 -34.02
C SER A 127 1.00 -7.69 -34.05
N LEU A 128 1.40 -7.08 -32.93
CA LEU A 128 1.45 -5.61 -32.81
C LEU A 128 2.57 -5.00 -33.65
N LYS A 129 3.69 -5.72 -33.81
CA LYS A 129 4.85 -5.23 -34.57
C LYS A 129 4.63 -5.35 -36.08
N ALA A 130 3.97 -6.42 -36.53
CA ALA A 130 3.57 -6.56 -37.94
C ALA A 130 2.62 -5.42 -38.35
N ALA A 131 1.59 -5.15 -37.54
CA ALA A 131 0.67 -4.03 -37.76
C ALA A 131 1.41 -2.68 -37.82
N ARG A 132 2.28 -2.40 -36.84
CA ARG A 132 3.09 -1.16 -36.83
C ARG A 132 4.05 -1.04 -38.01
N ARG A 133 4.58 -2.16 -38.53
CA ARG A 133 5.46 -2.17 -39.70
C ARG A 133 4.68 -1.87 -40.98
N ALA A 134 3.45 -2.37 -41.11
CA ALA A 134 2.58 -2.05 -42.24
C ALA A 134 2.20 -0.55 -42.28
N THR A 135 2.00 0.08 -41.13
CA THR A 135 1.64 1.52 -41.05
C THR A 135 2.83 2.47 -41.24
N ARG A 136 4.07 1.98 -41.06
CA ARG A 136 5.26 2.84 -41.09
C ARG A 136 5.70 3.11 -42.53
N LYS A 137 5.42 4.32 -43.05
CA LYS A 137 6.06 4.84 -44.27
C LYS A 137 7.57 4.91 -44.03
N ILE A 138 8.35 4.19 -44.85
CA ILE A 138 9.81 4.26 -44.84
C ILE A 138 10.21 5.59 -45.49
N THR A 139 10.54 6.59 -44.69
CA THR A 139 11.30 7.75 -45.17
C THR A 139 12.77 7.38 -45.14
N THR A 140 13.39 7.27 -46.32
CA THR A 140 14.84 7.09 -46.46
C THR A 140 15.55 8.28 -45.78
N PRO A 141 16.51 8.05 -44.86
CA PRO A 141 17.13 9.15 -44.13
C PRO A 141 18.05 9.96 -45.05
N ALA A 142 17.74 11.25 -45.21
CA ALA A 142 18.66 12.24 -45.76
C ALA A 142 19.82 12.44 -44.77
N LYS A 143 21.06 12.43 -45.27
CA LYS A 143 22.27 12.81 -44.52
C LYS A 143 22.09 14.24 -43.97
N SER A 144 22.20 14.42 -42.65
CA SER A 144 22.37 15.75 -42.05
C SER A 144 23.62 15.76 -41.18
N GLY A 145 24.54 16.65 -41.56
CA GLY A 145 25.72 17.05 -40.78
C GLY A 145 25.32 17.73 -39.45
N GLY A 146 26.30 17.78 -38.54
CA GLY A 146 26.07 18.10 -37.13
C GLY A 146 26.23 19.56 -36.71
N ALA A 147 26.44 19.68 -35.38
CA ALA A 147 26.78 20.83 -34.54
C ALA A 147 25.57 21.46 -33.75
N PRO A 148 25.81 22.16 -32.61
CA PRO A 148 25.70 21.57 -31.26
C PRO A 148 24.97 22.43 -30.19
N LYS A 149 24.72 21.81 -29.02
CA LYS A 149 24.60 22.31 -27.61
C LYS A 149 23.97 23.69 -27.31
N GLN A 150 23.12 23.72 -26.26
CA GLN A 150 23.35 24.54 -25.05
C GLN A 150 22.46 24.15 -23.85
N ALA A 151 22.91 24.51 -22.65
CA ALA A 151 22.49 24.06 -21.32
C ALA A 151 21.86 25.19 -20.48
N ALA A 152 21.06 24.87 -19.45
CA ALA A 152 20.77 25.80 -18.35
C ALA A 152 20.43 25.10 -17.00
N LYS A 153 21.09 25.62 -15.95
CA LYS A 153 20.94 25.56 -14.46
C LYS A 153 19.50 25.89 -13.96
N ALA A 154 19.10 25.89 -12.68
CA ALA A 154 19.41 25.24 -11.38
C ALA A 154 18.59 25.97 -10.27
N ALA A 155 17.98 25.23 -9.33
CA ALA A 155 17.56 25.59 -7.94
C ALA A 155 16.53 26.74 -7.75
N PRO A 156 15.89 26.97 -6.56
CA PRO A 156 16.20 26.49 -5.20
C PRO A 156 14.99 26.09 -4.29
N ALA A 157 15.33 25.75 -3.05
CA ALA A 157 14.53 25.22 -1.94
C ALA A 157 13.74 26.28 -1.14
N LYS A 158 12.79 25.84 -0.29
CA LYS A 158 12.13 26.66 0.75
C LYS A 158 12.07 25.95 2.10
N ALA A 159 12.16 26.77 3.14
CA ALA A 159 12.47 26.48 4.54
C ALA A 159 11.24 26.18 5.43
N ALA A 160 11.54 25.64 6.62
CA ALA A 160 10.65 25.43 7.76
C ALA A 160 10.36 26.73 8.55
N PRO A 161 9.32 26.74 9.40
CA PRO A 161 9.24 27.69 10.52
C PRO A 161 9.14 27.04 11.91
N ALA A 162 9.44 27.86 12.90
CA ALA A 162 9.75 27.55 14.29
C ALA A 162 8.60 27.78 15.29
N LYS A 163 8.82 27.27 16.51
CA LYS A 163 8.01 27.34 17.74
C LYS A 163 7.73 28.75 18.27
N ALA A 164 6.64 28.90 19.04
CA ALA A 164 6.48 29.95 20.06
C ALA A 164 5.74 29.43 21.31
N ALA A 165 6.03 29.98 22.49
CA ALA A 165 5.42 29.82 23.84
C ALA A 165 5.57 31.14 24.62
N PRO A 166 4.97 31.30 25.83
CA PRO A 166 3.61 31.02 26.34
C PRO A 166 2.96 32.28 26.97
N ALA A 167 1.70 32.24 27.42
CA ALA A 167 1.10 33.33 28.24
C ALA A 167 0.03 32.79 29.21
N LYS A 168 -0.09 33.48 30.35
CA LYS A 168 -0.80 33.15 31.61
C LYS A 168 -2.22 33.74 31.68
N ASP A 169 -3.09 32.95 32.30
CA ASP A 169 -4.07 33.21 33.36
C ASP A 169 -5.11 34.36 33.24
N ALA A 170 -6.09 34.22 32.32
CA ALA A 170 -7.44 34.83 32.42
C ALA A 170 -8.59 33.83 32.05
N PRO A 171 -9.74 33.84 32.77
CA PRO A 171 -10.81 32.86 32.57
C PRO A 171 -11.43 32.95 31.17
N LYS A 172 -11.40 31.82 30.45
CA LYS A 172 -11.89 31.72 29.08
C LYS A 172 -13.41 31.48 29.08
N LYS A 173 -14.14 32.25 28.27
CA LYS A 173 -15.58 32.11 28.09
C LYS A 173 -15.87 31.18 26.91
N LEU A 174 -16.64 30.11 27.13
CA LEU A 174 -17.11 29.24 26.04
C LEU A 174 -18.50 29.70 25.56
N LYS A 175 -18.69 29.68 24.23
CA LYS A 175 -19.96 30.06 23.58
C LYS A 175 -20.98 28.92 23.70
N LEU A 176 -22.20 29.26 24.13
CA LEU A 176 -23.35 28.35 24.11
C LEU A 176 -24.05 28.42 22.73
N VAL A 177 -24.42 27.26 22.19
CA VAL A 177 -25.12 27.14 20.89
C VAL A 177 -26.63 27.34 21.02
N ASN A 178 -27.20 26.94 22.17
CA ASN A 178 -28.65 26.93 22.40
C ASN A 178 -29.15 28.11 23.25
N GLY A 179 -28.28 29.02 23.69
CA GLY A 179 -28.63 30.13 24.57
C GLY A 179 -27.66 31.29 24.50
N SER A 180 -28.13 32.48 24.87
CA SER A 180 -27.35 33.73 24.93
C SER A 180 -26.57 33.84 26.26
N GLY A 181 -25.67 32.89 26.50
CA GLY A 181 -24.84 32.84 27.70
C GLY A 181 -23.40 32.43 27.41
N ALA A 182 -22.50 32.75 28.32
CA ALA A 182 -21.12 32.28 28.31
C ALA A 182 -20.86 31.40 29.53
N LEU A 183 -20.40 30.17 29.32
CA LEU A 183 -19.98 29.30 30.43
C LEU A 183 -18.57 29.70 30.85
N GLN A 184 -18.40 30.00 32.14
CA GLN A 184 -17.08 30.21 32.74
C GLN A 184 -16.44 28.85 32.99
N VAL A 185 -15.23 28.65 32.47
CA VAL A 185 -14.47 27.41 32.65
C VAL A 185 -13.09 27.70 33.25
N SER A 186 -12.58 26.70 33.95
CA SER A 186 -11.26 26.69 34.55
C SER A 186 -10.15 26.78 33.48
N GLU A 187 -9.20 27.66 33.73
CA GLU A 187 -8.12 27.89 32.79
C GLU A 187 -7.06 26.78 32.82
N ALA A 188 -6.90 26.13 33.98
CA ALA A 188 -6.04 24.95 34.10
C ALA A 188 -6.43 23.84 33.10
N ALA A 189 -7.73 23.73 32.77
CA ALA A 189 -8.24 22.75 31.81
C ALA A 189 -8.29 23.28 30.35
N PHE A 190 -8.72 24.53 30.13
CA PHE A 190 -9.01 25.09 28.80
C PHE A 190 -8.12 26.26 28.33
N GLY A 191 -7.17 26.70 29.15
CA GLY A 191 -6.19 27.75 28.86
C GLY A 191 -4.77 27.26 28.63
N HIS A 192 -4.54 25.94 28.62
CA HIS A 192 -3.20 25.40 28.45
C HIS A 192 -2.64 25.73 27.05
N LYS A 193 -1.34 26.01 27.00
CA LYS A 193 -0.65 26.20 25.72
C LYS A 193 -0.68 24.93 24.86
N PHE A 194 -0.81 25.09 23.55
CA PHE A 194 -0.65 23.98 22.61
C PHE A 194 0.78 23.41 22.64
N ASN A 195 0.89 22.12 22.96
CA ASN A 195 2.13 21.36 23.02
C ASN A 195 2.08 20.25 21.97
N GLU A 196 2.42 20.63 20.73
CA GLU A 196 2.36 19.75 19.56
C GLU A 196 3.15 18.44 19.75
N PRO A 197 4.40 18.41 20.24
CA PRO A 197 5.13 17.14 20.44
C PRO A 197 4.41 16.16 21.37
N LEU A 198 3.82 16.66 22.47
CA LEU A 198 3.10 15.83 23.43
C LEU A 198 1.82 15.27 22.81
N VAL A 199 1.05 16.12 22.12
CA VAL A 199 -0.18 15.72 21.43
C VAL A 199 0.12 14.68 20.34
N HIS A 200 1.15 14.92 19.52
CA HIS A 200 1.59 13.99 18.49
C HIS A 200 2.01 12.63 19.07
N GLN A 201 2.77 12.63 20.17
CA GLN A 201 3.20 11.40 20.83
C GLN A 201 2.00 10.58 21.33
N VAL A 202 1.04 11.23 21.99
CA VAL A 202 -0.16 10.55 22.53
C VAL A 202 -1.06 10.04 21.40
N LEU A 203 -1.28 10.84 20.35
CA LEU A 203 -2.05 10.41 19.17
C LEU A 203 -1.40 9.23 18.45
N THR A 204 -0.07 9.26 18.29
CA THR A 204 0.67 8.16 17.66
C THR A 204 0.58 6.89 18.49
N ALA A 205 0.72 7.00 19.82
CA ALA A 205 0.57 5.87 20.73
C ALA A 205 -0.86 5.29 20.70
N TYR A 206 -1.89 6.14 20.66
CA TYR A 206 -3.29 5.72 20.57
C TYR A 206 -3.56 4.97 19.24
N ARG A 207 -3.11 5.53 18.11
CA ARG A 207 -3.22 4.88 16.80
C ARG A 207 -2.41 3.58 16.72
N ALA A 208 -1.27 3.51 17.40
CA ALA A 208 -0.47 2.29 17.47
C ALA A 208 -1.19 1.19 18.25
N ALA A 209 -1.81 1.52 19.39
CA ALA A 209 -2.59 0.58 20.21
C ALA A 209 -3.83 0.05 19.49
N GLY A 210 -4.46 0.85 18.61
CA GLY A 210 -5.59 0.40 17.77
C GLY A 210 -5.25 -0.67 16.73
N ARG A 211 -3.97 -1.06 16.59
CA ARG A 211 -3.54 -2.06 15.60
C ARG A 211 -3.65 -3.47 16.20
N ALA A 212 -4.50 -4.31 15.62
CA ALA A 212 -4.68 -5.71 16.05
C ALA A 212 -3.39 -6.55 16.04
N GLY A 213 -2.48 -6.28 15.08
CA GLY A 213 -1.19 -6.96 15.02
C GLY A 213 -1.23 -8.46 14.71
N THR A 214 -2.36 -8.98 14.27
CA THR A 214 -2.62 -10.39 13.96
C THR A 214 -2.08 -10.82 12.60
N LYS A 215 -0.75 -10.82 12.45
CA LYS A 215 -0.10 -11.34 11.23
C LYS A 215 1.04 -12.30 11.55
N ALA A 216 1.13 -13.36 10.76
CA ALA A 216 2.21 -14.33 10.85
C ALA A 216 2.73 -14.72 9.46
N GLN A 217 4.02 -15.05 9.38
CA GLN A 217 4.58 -15.82 8.26
C GLN A 217 5.30 -17.04 8.82
N LYS A 218 5.56 -18.03 7.95
CA LYS A 218 6.31 -19.22 8.32
C LYS A 218 7.81 -18.93 8.22
N SER A 219 8.53 -19.13 9.31
CA SER A 219 10.00 -19.21 9.28
C SER A 219 10.46 -20.49 8.56
N ARG A 220 11.75 -20.64 8.26
CA ARG A 220 12.29 -21.90 7.69
C ARG A 220 11.92 -23.12 8.53
N ALA A 221 11.83 -22.97 9.85
CA ALA A 221 11.50 -24.06 10.78
C ALA A 221 10.03 -24.48 10.70
N GLU A 222 9.14 -23.54 10.39
CA GLU A 222 7.68 -23.73 10.38
C GLU A 222 7.12 -24.14 9.02
N VAL A 223 7.93 -24.00 7.96
CA VAL A 223 7.55 -24.51 6.64
C VAL A 223 7.56 -26.03 6.67
N SER A 224 6.48 -26.63 6.14
CA SER A 224 6.34 -28.08 6.02
C SER A 224 7.41 -28.64 5.08
N GLY A 225 8.06 -29.72 5.49
CA GLY A 225 9.10 -30.38 4.71
C GLY A 225 10.18 -31.01 5.59
N GLY A 226 10.92 -31.97 5.03
CA GLY A 226 11.97 -32.69 5.74
C GLY A 226 13.20 -31.85 6.09
N GLY A 227 14.04 -32.41 6.96
CA GLY A 227 15.40 -31.92 7.24
C GLY A 227 16.47 -32.46 6.29
N ARG A 228 16.11 -33.38 5.39
CA ARG A 228 17.04 -34.01 4.46
C ARG A 228 17.59 -32.98 3.47
N LYS A 229 18.91 -33.03 3.29
CA LYS A 229 19.61 -32.19 2.33
C LYS A 229 19.13 -32.48 0.89
N PRO A 230 18.84 -31.46 0.06
CA PRO A 230 18.31 -31.69 -1.29
C PRO A 230 19.22 -32.54 -2.19
N TYR A 231 20.53 -32.41 -2.04
CA TYR A 231 21.54 -33.18 -2.78
C TYR A 231 22.89 -33.16 -2.06
N ALA A 232 23.82 -34.03 -2.50
CA ALA A 232 25.17 -34.15 -1.94
C ALA A 232 25.96 -32.82 -1.99
N GLN A 233 26.93 -32.66 -1.09
CA GLN A 233 27.68 -31.40 -0.93
C GLN A 233 28.57 -31.05 -2.15
N LYS A 234 29.07 -32.07 -2.85
CA LYS A 234 29.98 -31.97 -4.00
C LYS A 234 29.54 -33.00 -5.05
N GLY A 235 30.02 -32.86 -6.30
CA GLY A 235 29.81 -33.83 -7.38
C GLY A 235 28.58 -33.60 -8.27
N THR A 236 27.65 -32.72 -7.90
CA THR A 236 26.38 -32.51 -8.64
C THR A 236 26.37 -31.33 -9.61
N GLY A 237 27.38 -30.47 -9.57
CA GLY A 237 27.44 -29.23 -10.36
C GLY A 237 26.44 -28.13 -9.96
N GLN A 238 25.61 -28.37 -8.93
CA GLN A 238 24.64 -27.42 -8.39
C GLN A 238 25.25 -26.53 -7.29
N ALA A 239 24.65 -25.36 -7.04
CA ALA A 239 25.03 -24.51 -5.90
C ALA A 239 24.77 -25.25 -4.57
N ARG A 240 25.57 -25.03 -3.52
CA ARG A 240 25.39 -25.76 -2.25
C ARG A 240 24.05 -25.41 -1.58
N ALA A 241 23.26 -26.41 -1.22
CA ALA A 241 22.00 -26.23 -0.49
C ALA A 241 21.91 -27.18 0.72
N GLY A 242 21.53 -26.63 1.87
CA GLY A 242 21.35 -27.40 3.11
C GLY A 242 19.93 -27.91 3.33
N SER A 243 18.92 -27.14 2.92
CA SER A 243 17.50 -27.48 3.09
C SER A 243 16.67 -26.86 1.97
N ASN A 244 15.65 -27.58 1.52
CA ASN A 244 14.64 -27.09 0.57
C ASN A 244 13.69 -26.05 1.19
N ARG A 245 13.65 -25.92 2.53
CA ARG A 245 12.83 -24.92 3.26
C ARG A 245 13.51 -23.55 3.37
N SER A 246 14.71 -23.42 2.83
CA SER A 246 15.49 -22.17 2.85
C SER A 246 14.71 -21.00 2.24
N PRO A 247 14.84 -19.76 2.77
CA PRO A 247 14.13 -18.60 2.24
C PRO A 247 14.50 -18.20 0.81
N LEU A 248 15.59 -18.77 0.28
CA LEU A 248 15.99 -18.60 -1.12
C LEU A 248 15.19 -19.50 -2.08
N TRP A 249 14.56 -20.56 -1.56
CA TRP A 249 13.80 -21.54 -2.32
C TRP A 249 12.34 -21.11 -2.46
N ILE A 250 11.71 -21.46 -3.58
CA ILE A 250 10.28 -21.25 -3.80
C ILE A 250 9.51 -22.17 -2.85
N GLY A 251 8.52 -21.62 -2.14
CA GLY A 251 7.81 -22.34 -1.08
C GLY A 251 8.59 -22.48 0.24
N GLY A 252 9.82 -21.95 0.30
CA GLY A 252 10.61 -21.87 1.53
C GLY A 252 10.11 -20.81 2.51
N GLY A 253 10.69 -20.80 3.72
CA GLY A 253 10.29 -19.88 4.78
C GLY A 253 10.70 -18.43 4.54
N LYS A 254 10.32 -17.51 5.41
CA LYS A 254 10.87 -16.14 5.44
C LYS A 254 12.01 -16.05 6.46
N THR A 255 13.06 -15.29 6.13
CA THR A 255 14.21 -15.08 7.04
C THR A 255 13.77 -14.39 8.33
N PHE A 256 13.06 -13.28 8.20
CA PHE A 256 12.43 -12.57 9.32
C PHE A 256 10.92 -12.68 9.17
N ALA A 257 10.39 -13.85 9.52
CA ALA A 257 8.96 -14.08 9.53
C ALA A 257 8.31 -13.21 10.61
N ALA A 258 7.27 -12.43 10.26
CA ALA A 258 6.53 -11.71 11.27
C ALA A 258 5.77 -12.69 12.15
N LYS A 259 5.61 -12.30 13.40
CA LYS A 259 4.76 -12.94 14.39
C LYS A 259 3.72 -11.94 14.89
N PRO A 260 2.58 -12.43 15.41
CA PRO A 260 1.65 -11.60 16.14
C PRO A 260 2.40 -10.87 17.25
N ARG A 261 2.13 -9.57 17.39
CA ARG A 261 2.77 -8.72 18.40
C ARG A 261 1.82 -7.64 18.86
N ASP A 262 2.03 -7.17 20.07
CA ASP A 262 1.39 -5.98 20.58
C ASP A 262 2.11 -4.72 20.08
N PHE A 263 1.33 -3.69 19.74
CA PHE A 263 1.81 -2.38 19.29
C PHE A 263 1.58 -1.27 20.34
N THR A 264 1.04 -1.63 21.51
CA THR A 264 0.78 -0.71 22.61
C THR A 264 2.06 -0.04 23.09
N GLN A 265 2.00 1.29 23.24
CA GLN A 265 3.09 2.09 23.76
C GLN A 265 2.67 2.67 25.11
N LYS A 266 3.54 2.56 26.12
CA LYS A 266 3.27 3.12 27.44
C LYS A 266 3.22 4.65 27.36
N VAL A 267 2.08 5.22 27.75
CA VAL A 267 1.91 6.67 27.93
C VAL A 267 1.65 6.93 29.41
N ASN A 268 2.42 7.84 30.00
CA ASN A 268 2.24 8.21 31.41
C ASN A 268 0.91 8.95 31.60
N ARG A 269 0.23 8.70 32.73
CA ARG A 269 -1.08 9.32 33.03
C ARG A 269 -1.05 10.85 32.95
N LYS A 270 0.00 11.47 33.50
CA LYS A 270 0.20 12.94 33.44
C LYS A 270 0.39 13.45 32.00
N MET A 271 1.08 12.69 31.16
CA MET A 271 1.27 13.03 29.74
C MET A 271 -0.05 12.96 28.97
N TYR A 272 -0.85 11.91 29.20
CA TYR A 272 -2.15 11.74 28.57
C TYR A 272 -3.11 12.88 28.97
N ARG A 273 -3.21 13.19 30.26
CA ARG A 273 -4.01 14.34 30.75
C ARG A 273 -3.52 15.66 30.15
N GLY A 274 -2.20 15.89 30.14
CA GLY A 274 -1.60 17.09 29.55
C GLY A 274 -1.90 17.23 28.05
N ALA A 275 -1.91 16.13 27.29
CA ALA A 275 -2.28 16.14 25.88
C ALA A 275 -3.75 16.52 25.70
N ILE A 276 -4.68 15.92 26.46
CA ILE A 276 -6.11 16.25 26.37
C ILE A 276 -6.36 17.72 26.75
N ARG A 277 -5.77 18.23 27.85
CA ARG A 277 -5.85 19.65 28.23
C ARG A 277 -5.37 20.54 27.09
N SER A 278 -4.23 20.21 26.49
CA SER A 278 -3.65 20.97 25.37
C SER A 278 -4.56 20.97 24.13
N MET A 279 -5.21 19.85 23.82
CA MET A 279 -6.15 19.74 22.69
C MET A 279 -7.44 20.51 22.94
N LEU A 280 -8.08 20.35 24.10
CA LEU A 280 -9.31 21.06 24.45
C LEU A 280 -9.09 22.58 24.49
N SER A 281 -7.95 23.01 25.05
CA SER A 281 -7.56 24.42 25.06
C SER A 281 -7.43 25.00 23.66
N GLU A 282 -6.95 24.19 22.71
CA GLU A 282 -6.80 24.61 21.32
C GLU A 282 -8.12 24.60 20.53
N LEU A 283 -9.00 23.63 20.80
CA LEU A 283 -10.37 23.64 20.27
C LEU A 283 -11.14 24.88 20.76
N ALA A 284 -10.91 25.31 22.00
CA ALA A 284 -11.49 26.54 22.52
C ALA A 284 -10.86 27.81 21.90
N ARG A 285 -9.58 27.79 21.50
CA ARG A 285 -8.90 28.94 20.85
C ARG A 285 -9.33 29.12 19.40
N THR A 286 -9.61 28.01 18.72
CA THR A 286 -10.03 27.97 17.30
C THR A 286 -11.55 28.05 17.11
N GLU A 287 -12.31 28.28 18.19
CA GLU A 287 -13.78 28.30 18.18
C GLU A 287 -14.41 27.02 17.60
N ARG A 288 -13.74 25.88 17.79
CA ARG A 288 -14.22 24.54 17.40
C ARG A 288 -14.96 23.83 18.53
N LEU A 289 -14.70 24.24 19.77
CA LEU A 289 -15.42 23.77 20.94
C LEU A 289 -16.70 24.60 21.15
N LEU A 290 -17.83 23.91 21.14
CA LEU A 290 -19.17 24.46 21.32
C LEU A 290 -19.82 23.82 22.53
N VAL A 291 -20.61 24.58 23.27
CA VAL A 291 -21.30 24.10 24.47
C VAL A 291 -22.82 24.15 24.27
N THR A 292 -23.54 23.17 24.79
CA THR A 292 -25.00 23.12 24.80
C THR A 292 -25.52 22.75 26.18
N ASP A 293 -26.67 23.27 26.58
CA ASP A 293 -27.31 22.89 27.85
C ASP A 293 -27.76 21.43 27.85
N GLY A 294 -28.11 20.90 26.66
CA GLY A 294 -28.50 19.52 26.48
C GLY A 294 -29.06 19.24 25.09
N ILE A 295 -29.11 17.96 24.73
CA ILE A 295 -29.71 17.47 23.49
C ILE A 295 -30.76 16.44 23.89
N LYS A 296 -32.04 16.83 23.83
CA LYS A 296 -33.16 15.92 24.10
C LYS A 296 -33.84 15.60 22.77
N LEU A 297 -33.97 14.32 22.46
CA LEU A 297 -34.74 13.83 21.31
C LEU A 297 -36.02 13.16 21.80
N GLU A 298 -37.16 13.50 21.19
CA GLU A 298 -38.46 12.90 21.53
C GLU A 298 -38.46 11.40 21.20
N ALA A 299 -37.94 11.05 20.02
CA ALA A 299 -37.84 9.69 19.49
C ALA A 299 -36.44 9.38 18.95
N PRO A 300 -35.99 8.11 18.95
CA PRO A 300 -34.69 7.67 18.44
C PRO A 300 -34.65 7.66 16.89
N LYS A 301 -34.90 8.81 16.26
CA LYS A 301 -34.95 8.97 14.79
C LYS A 301 -33.75 9.78 14.31
N THR A 302 -32.96 9.19 13.42
CA THR A 302 -31.78 9.81 12.76
C THR A 302 -32.13 11.13 12.07
N LYS A 303 -33.32 11.22 11.47
CA LYS A 303 -33.82 12.44 10.79
C LYS A 303 -33.96 13.63 11.74
N LEU A 304 -34.42 13.40 12.97
CA LEU A 304 -34.60 14.48 13.96
C LEU A 304 -33.24 15.06 14.36
N LEU A 305 -32.27 14.19 14.63
CA LEU A 305 -30.90 14.61 14.95
C LEU A 305 -30.24 15.33 13.77
N ALA A 306 -30.39 14.82 12.55
CA ALA A 306 -29.83 15.46 11.36
C ALA A 306 -30.42 16.85 11.10
N GLN A 307 -31.73 17.04 11.34
CA GLN A 307 -32.37 18.36 11.24
C GLN A 307 -31.83 19.34 12.29
N GLN A 308 -31.67 18.88 13.52
CA GLN A 308 -31.13 19.70 14.62
C GLN A 308 -29.66 20.09 14.35
N LEU A 309 -28.82 19.16 13.90
CA LEU A 309 -27.43 19.44 13.54
C LEU A 309 -27.31 20.38 12.34
N LYS A 310 -28.24 20.29 11.39
CA LYS A 310 -28.32 21.22 10.26
C LYS A 310 -28.69 22.63 10.71
N ALA A 311 -29.61 22.76 11.67
CA ALA A 311 -29.98 24.06 12.24
C ALA A 311 -28.81 24.74 12.97
N TRP A 312 -27.89 23.97 13.54
CA TRP A 312 -26.68 24.47 14.20
C TRP A 312 -25.45 24.56 13.27
N GLU A 313 -25.62 24.27 11.98
CA GLU A 313 -24.55 24.30 10.98
C GLU A 313 -23.36 23.39 11.33
N LEU A 314 -23.64 22.19 11.86
CA LEU A 314 -22.62 21.22 12.28
C LEU A 314 -22.57 20.01 11.33
N PRO A 315 -21.79 20.07 10.24
CA PRO A 315 -21.69 18.96 9.28
C PRO A 315 -20.87 17.77 9.82
N SER A 316 -19.81 18.04 10.59
CA SER A 316 -18.97 17.03 11.25
C SER A 316 -18.81 17.40 12.72
N VAL A 317 -19.35 16.57 13.60
CA VAL A 317 -19.42 16.88 15.03
C VAL A 317 -19.19 15.67 15.93
N LEU A 318 -18.34 15.87 16.94
CA LEU A 318 -18.26 15.00 18.10
C LEU A 318 -19.16 15.53 19.20
N ILE A 319 -20.16 14.76 19.62
CA ILE A 319 -21.07 15.10 20.72
C ILE A 319 -20.57 14.41 21.98
N VAL A 320 -20.20 15.17 23.00
CA VAL A 320 -19.76 14.66 24.30
C VAL A 320 -20.85 14.89 25.34
N VAL A 321 -21.32 13.79 25.93
CA VAL A 321 -22.39 13.77 26.94
C VAL A 321 -21.88 13.29 28.29
N GLU A 322 -22.54 13.74 29.35
CA GLU A 322 -22.28 13.28 30.73
C GLU A 322 -22.75 11.84 30.94
N ALA A 323 -23.97 11.53 30.50
CA ALA A 323 -24.60 10.22 30.60
C ALA A 323 -25.15 9.79 29.23
N SER A 324 -25.12 8.49 28.94
CA SER A 324 -25.70 7.94 27.71
C SER A 324 -27.21 8.12 27.68
N ASP A 325 -27.68 8.86 26.68
CA ASP A 325 -29.07 8.80 26.23
C ASP A 325 -29.16 7.79 25.07
N GLU A 326 -29.86 6.68 25.30
CA GLU A 326 -30.05 5.63 24.29
C GLU A 326 -30.67 6.19 23.00
N LYS A 327 -31.58 7.17 23.12
CA LYS A 327 -32.23 7.77 21.95
C LYS A 327 -31.23 8.52 21.08
N LEU A 328 -30.32 9.26 21.71
CA LEU A 328 -29.27 10.03 21.04
C LEU A 328 -28.23 9.11 20.40
N ALA A 329 -27.80 8.07 21.13
CA ALA A 329 -26.84 7.09 20.63
C ALA A 329 -27.38 6.34 19.39
N LEU A 330 -28.64 5.90 19.43
CA LEU A 330 -29.29 5.23 18.29
C LEU A 330 -29.47 6.17 17.11
N ALA A 331 -29.85 7.43 17.34
CA ALA A 331 -30.03 8.43 16.28
C ALA A 331 -28.71 8.83 15.61
N ALA A 332 -27.58 8.82 16.34
CA ALA A 332 -26.27 9.18 15.80
C ALA A 332 -25.59 8.04 15.02
N ARG A 333 -25.87 6.77 15.37
CA ARG A 333 -25.15 5.59 14.83
C ARG A 333 -25.11 5.49 13.29
N ASN A 334 -26.13 6.00 12.61
CA ASN A 334 -26.22 5.94 11.14
C ASN A 334 -25.60 7.17 10.44
N LEU A 335 -25.18 8.19 11.17
CA LEU A 335 -24.62 9.42 10.63
C LEU A 335 -23.08 9.31 10.58
N PRO A 336 -22.43 9.29 9.42
CA PRO A 336 -21.00 8.95 9.30
C PRO A 336 -20.06 10.01 9.90
N HIS A 337 -20.49 11.27 9.96
CA HIS A 337 -19.69 12.39 10.46
C HIS A 337 -20.13 12.86 11.85
N VAL A 338 -20.93 12.06 12.54
CA VAL A 338 -21.43 12.34 13.89
C VAL A 338 -21.10 11.18 14.79
N GLU A 339 -20.45 11.46 15.92
CA GLU A 339 -20.19 10.45 16.95
C GLU A 339 -20.64 10.99 18.31
N VAL A 340 -21.27 10.13 19.11
CA VAL A 340 -21.70 10.45 20.47
C VAL A 340 -20.83 9.63 21.41
N ILE A 341 -20.13 10.31 22.32
CA ILE A 341 -19.22 9.68 23.29
C ILE A 341 -19.54 10.22 24.69
N GLU A 342 -19.40 9.38 25.71
CA GLU A 342 -19.45 9.80 27.11
C GLU A 342 -18.12 10.36 27.59
N VAL A 343 -18.12 11.22 28.61
CA VAL A 343 -16.89 11.78 29.20
C VAL A 343 -15.82 10.72 29.55
N PRO A 344 -16.14 9.54 30.13
CA PRO A 344 -15.14 8.51 30.43
C PRO A 344 -14.41 7.98 29.20
N ALA A 345 -15.14 7.80 28.09
CA ALA A 345 -14.66 7.26 26.82
C ALA A 345 -13.97 8.30 25.92
N LEU A 346 -13.89 9.56 26.36
CA LEU A 346 -13.21 10.63 25.64
C LEU A 346 -11.76 10.26 25.35
N ASN A 347 -11.41 10.31 24.06
CA ASN A 347 -10.11 9.92 23.56
C ASN A 347 -9.50 11.01 22.65
N PRO A 348 -8.16 11.07 22.53
CA PRO A 348 -7.49 12.11 21.75
C PRO A 348 -7.77 11.99 20.24
N LEU A 349 -8.07 10.79 19.72
CA LEU A 349 -8.29 10.61 18.30
C LEU A 349 -9.62 11.21 17.85
N SER A 350 -10.72 10.93 18.56
CA SER A 350 -12.04 11.51 18.32
C SER A 350 -11.97 13.03 18.46
N LEU A 351 -11.28 13.59 19.47
CA LEU A 351 -11.11 15.05 19.58
C LEU A 351 -10.40 15.69 18.38
N ALA A 352 -9.52 14.96 17.69
CA ALA A 352 -8.84 15.45 16.49
C ALA A 352 -9.60 15.19 15.18
N ALA A 353 -10.50 14.19 15.16
CA ALA A 353 -11.11 13.68 13.94
C ALA A 353 -12.28 14.52 13.41
N TYR A 354 -13.00 15.21 14.30
CA TYR A 354 -14.22 15.97 13.95
C TYR A 354 -13.95 17.47 13.86
N ASP A 355 -14.64 18.16 12.94
CA ASP A 355 -14.44 19.61 12.72
C ASP A 355 -14.91 20.44 13.91
N LYS A 356 -16.05 20.09 14.51
CA LYS A 356 -16.58 20.73 15.71
C LYS A 356 -16.75 19.72 16.83
N VAL A 357 -16.60 20.16 18.08
CA VAL A 357 -16.85 19.35 19.27
C VAL A 357 -17.93 20.04 20.08
N LEU A 358 -19.06 19.37 20.26
CA LEU A 358 -20.22 19.84 21.00
C LEU A 358 -20.26 19.13 22.36
N MET A 359 -20.13 19.88 23.46
CA MET A 359 -20.18 19.33 24.82
C MET A 359 -21.44 19.78 25.54
N THR A 360 -22.07 18.90 26.32
CA THR A 360 -23.10 19.34 27.26
C THR A 360 -22.48 20.08 28.44
N VAL A 361 -23.22 20.99 29.08
CA VAL A 361 -22.73 21.71 30.29
C VAL A 361 -22.29 20.72 31.38
N GLY A 362 -23.04 19.64 31.58
CA GLY A 362 -22.66 18.56 32.51
C GLY A 362 -21.36 17.87 32.12
N ALA A 363 -21.16 17.59 30.82
CA ALA A 363 -19.92 17.00 30.33
C ALA A 363 -18.70 17.91 30.54
N VAL A 364 -18.87 19.23 30.38
CA VAL A 364 -17.79 20.19 30.64
C VAL A 364 -17.34 20.13 32.10
N LYS A 365 -18.28 20.14 33.06
CA LYS A 365 -17.95 20.08 34.50
C LYS A 365 -17.20 18.79 34.87
N LEU A 366 -17.66 17.64 34.37
CA LEU A 366 -16.97 16.36 34.61
C LEU A 366 -15.56 16.32 33.99
N ILE A 367 -15.39 16.94 32.82
CA ILE A 367 -14.07 17.05 32.18
C ILE A 367 -13.15 17.95 33.00
N GLU A 368 -13.66 19.05 33.56
CA GLU A 368 -12.88 19.91 34.45
C GLU A 368 -12.39 19.16 35.68
N GLU A 369 -13.25 18.41 36.35
CA GLU A 369 -12.87 17.60 37.51
C GLU A 369 -11.83 16.53 37.16
N ARG A 370 -11.98 15.86 36.01
CA ARG A 370 -11.04 14.81 35.55
C ARG A 370 -9.69 15.38 35.10
N LEU A 371 -9.69 16.62 34.61
CA LEU A 371 -8.54 17.33 34.09
C LEU A 371 -8.01 18.37 35.06
N GLN A 372 -8.47 18.50 36.29
CA GLN A 372 -7.67 19.11 37.36
C GLN A 372 -6.63 18.09 37.86
#